data_AF-W5YM30-F1
#
_entry.id   AF-W5YM30-F1
#
_cell.length_a   1.000
_cell.length_b   1.000
_cell.length_c   1.000
_cell.angle_alpha   90.00
_cell.angle_beta   90.00
_cell.angle_gamma   90.00
#
_symmetry.space_group_name_H-M   'P 1'
#
loop_
_entity.id
_entity.type
_entity.pdbx_description
1 polymer ?
#
loop_
_entity_poly.entity_id
_entity_poly.type
_entity_poly.pdbx_seq_one_letter_code
_entity_poly.pdbx_strand_id
1 'polypeptide(L)'
;MVFPVDQAVSNPGQINQAGDSRALFLKLFAGEVLTMFRTRHIAMGLTRVRTIKNGKSASFPLIGKNTAKYHTPGKLIETNKIGHSERIVTIDDIAISPVFIPDIQEAIAHYDYRGQYSTECAESLAGLVDRNIFRMIAKAGYITSQAEAIAAGLKVLPDETYSPNIMLAAAGDEFEGAALVDALFRARTALRKQNIYKPGSVVFGPDQIEALTNIAQGQVGSITWLNKDVNGSVNPNMEGSGPVARIAGFTIWESNNLPDQNEAAGLVNDPEPLSDVEFGSGNAAKYRVTTLTW
;
A
#
# COMPACT_ATOMS: atom_id res chain seq x y z
N MET A 1 -16.68 -50.66 36.61
CA MET A 1 -15.97 -49.51 36.02
C MET A 1 -16.91 -48.33 36.07
N VAL A 2 -16.62 -47.32 36.89
CA VAL A 2 -17.40 -46.07 36.96
C VAL A 2 -17.03 -45.24 35.74
N PHE A 3 -18.03 -44.88 34.92
CA PHE A 3 -17.85 -43.90 33.85
C PHE A 3 -17.45 -42.54 34.47
N PRO A 4 -16.46 -41.82 33.91
CA PRO A 4 -16.12 -40.49 34.41
C PRO A 4 -17.33 -39.56 34.26
N VAL A 5 -17.79 -39.00 35.39
CA VAL A 5 -19.01 -38.18 35.46
C VAL A 5 -18.77 -36.71 35.10
N ASP A 6 -17.52 -36.24 35.05
CA ASP A 6 -17.17 -34.87 34.67
C ASP A 6 -15.85 -34.81 33.87
N GLN A 7 -15.85 -34.03 32.78
CA GLN A 7 -14.66 -33.69 31.99
C GLN A 7 -14.23 -32.26 32.27
N ALA A 8 -12.92 -32.00 32.36
CA ALA A 8 -12.39 -30.65 32.48
C ALA A 8 -12.62 -29.89 31.16
N VAL A 9 -13.64 -29.03 31.13
CA VAL A 9 -13.97 -28.20 29.97
C VAL A 9 -12.97 -27.04 29.89
N SER A 10 -12.33 -26.88 28.75
CA SER A 10 -11.54 -25.68 28.46
C SER A 10 -12.50 -24.52 28.18
N ASN A 11 -12.41 -23.45 28.97
CA ASN A 11 -13.22 -22.24 28.78
C ASN A 11 -12.34 -21.17 28.11
N PRO A 12 -12.31 -21.09 26.77
CA PRO A 12 -11.42 -20.18 26.05
C PRO A 12 -11.68 -18.69 26.34
N GLY A 13 -12.83 -18.36 26.97
CA GLY A 13 -13.18 -17.02 27.40
C GLY A 13 -12.55 -16.57 28.73
N GLN A 14 -11.97 -17.48 29.53
CA GLN A 14 -11.36 -17.17 30.83
C GLN A 14 -9.87 -16.83 30.71
N ILE A 15 -9.42 -15.80 31.45
CA ILE A 15 -7.99 -15.54 31.60
C ILE A 15 -7.40 -16.61 32.51
N ASN A 16 -6.59 -17.51 31.94
CA ASN A 16 -5.90 -18.55 32.71
C ASN A 16 -6.86 -19.46 33.52
N GLN A 17 -8.00 -19.84 32.92
CA GLN A 17 -9.02 -20.72 33.53
C GLN A 17 -9.60 -20.19 34.87
N ALA A 18 -9.45 -18.89 35.13
CA ALA A 18 -9.94 -18.22 36.34
C ALA A 18 -10.64 -16.91 35.98
N GLY A 19 -11.64 -16.54 36.79
CA GLY A 19 -12.40 -15.30 36.61
C GLY A 19 -13.54 -15.42 35.58
N ASP A 20 -13.97 -14.27 35.06
CA ASP A 20 -15.13 -14.17 34.18
C ASP A 20 -14.94 -15.00 32.90
N SER A 21 -15.90 -15.89 32.64
CA SER A 21 -15.93 -16.77 31.47
C SER A 21 -16.05 -16.04 30.15
N ARG A 22 -16.31 -14.72 30.16
CA ARG A 22 -16.49 -13.91 28.96
C ARG A 22 -15.39 -12.89 28.69
N ALA A 23 -14.38 -12.79 29.57
CA ALA A 23 -13.37 -11.72 29.53
C ALA A 23 -12.53 -11.67 28.24
N LEU A 24 -12.35 -12.80 27.55
CA LEU A 24 -11.52 -12.89 26.35
C LEU A 24 -12.29 -12.81 25.02
N PHE A 25 -13.62 -12.91 25.02
CA PHE A 25 -14.36 -13.05 23.74
C PHE A 25 -14.29 -11.81 22.84
N LEU A 26 -14.25 -10.60 23.40
CA LEU A 26 -14.06 -9.38 22.62
C LEU A 26 -12.61 -9.23 22.10
N LYS A 27 -11.62 -9.71 22.87
CA LYS A 27 -10.20 -9.71 22.48
C LYS A 27 -9.92 -10.74 21.38
N LEU A 28 -10.61 -11.88 21.40
CA LEU A 28 -10.51 -12.90 20.36
C LEU A 28 -11.00 -12.37 19.01
N PHE A 29 -12.17 -11.72 18.98
CA PHE A 29 -12.70 -11.11 17.76
C PHE A 29 -11.76 -10.04 17.19
N ALA A 30 -11.22 -9.16 18.04
CA ALA A 30 -10.23 -8.17 17.61
C ALA A 30 -8.94 -8.82 17.06
N GLY A 31 -8.52 -9.95 17.64
CA GLY A 31 -7.38 -10.73 17.17
C GLY A 31 -7.60 -11.38 15.80
N GLU A 32 -8.79 -11.91 15.55
CA GLU A 32 -9.21 -12.47 14.25
C GLU A 32 -9.21 -11.37 13.17
N VAL A 33 -9.85 -10.23 13.45
CA VAL A 33 -9.87 -9.07 12.53
C VAL A 33 -8.46 -8.59 12.22
N LEU A 34 -7.57 -8.47 13.21
CA LEU A 34 -6.20 -8.01 12.98
C LEU A 34 -5.37 -9.00 12.16
N THR A 35 -5.59 -10.30 12.33
CA THR A 35 -4.89 -11.34 11.57
C THR A 35 -5.34 -11.32 10.11
N MET A 36 -6.65 -11.25 9.86
CA MET A 36 -7.20 -11.14 8.51
C MET A 36 -6.81 -9.83 7.83
N PHE A 37 -6.81 -8.72 8.57
CA PHE A 37 -6.36 -7.42 8.06
C PHE A 37 -4.90 -7.50 7.59
N ARG A 38 -4.04 -8.20 8.35
CA ARG A 38 -2.62 -8.32 8.01
C ARG A 38 -2.34 -9.10 6.73
N THR A 39 -3.17 -10.08 6.42
CA THR A 39 -3.01 -10.93 5.23
C THR A 39 -3.57 -10.27 3.97
N ARG A 40 -4.54 -9.36 4.11
CA ARG A 40 -5.30 -8.80 2.98
C ARG A 40 -4.77 -7.48 2.42
N HIS A 41 -4.00 -6.72 3.20
CA HIS A 41 -3.44 -5.45 2.72
C HIS A 41 -2.11 -5.66 1.99
N ILE A 42 -1.89 -4.94 0.89
CA ILE A 42 -0.64 -4.99 0.12
C ILE A 42 0.20 -3.74 0.39
N ALA A 43 -0.43 -2.57 0.53
CA ALA A 43 0.29 -1.30 0.48
C ALA A 43 1.16 -1.03 1.71
N MET A 44 0.77 -1.49 2.91
CA MET A 44 1.58 -1.29 4.12
C MET A 44 2.88 -2.12 4.10
N GLY A 45 2.92 -3.24 3.38
CA GLY A 45 4.14 -4.04 3.21
C GLY A 45 5.17 -3.39 2.26
N LEU A 46 4.70 -2.56 1.33
CA LEU A 46 5.53 -1.89 0.33
C LEU A 46 6.05 -0.52 0.79
N THR A 47 5.35 0.10 1.76
CA THR A 47 5.64 1.45 2.24
C THR A 47 6.33 1.44 3.60
N ARG A 48 6.99 2.55 3.96
CA ARG A 48 7.63 2.68 5.28
C ARG A 48 6.60 3.08 6.32
N VAL A 49 6.28 2.18 7.25
CA VAL A 49 5.36 2.44 8.36
C VAL A 49 6.13 2.90 9.60
N ARG A 50 5.57 3.87 10.33
CA ARG A 50 6.05 4.30 11.65
C ARG A 50 4.89 4.38 12.63
N THR A 51 4.99 3.66 13.73
CA THR A 51 4.03 3.75 14.84
C THR A 51 4.32 4.99 15.68
N ILE A 52 3.28 5.79 15.93
CA ILE A 52 3.32 6.97 16.81
C ILE A 52 2.57 6.60 18.09
N LYS A 53 3.15 6.85 19.26
CA LYS A 53 2.48 6.61 20.56
C LYS A 53 1.59 7.78 20.98
N ASN A 54 2.05 9.01 20.75
CA ASN A 54 1.35 10.26 21.07
C ASN A 54 1.75 11.34 20.05
N GLY A 55 0.82 12.22 19.69
CA GLY A 55 1.06 13.40 18.83
C GLY A 55 0.28 13.37 17.52
N LYS A 56 -0.08 14.56 17.00
CA LYS A 56 -0.89 14.75 15.77
C LYS A 56 -0.10 14.51 14.47
N SER A 57 1.22 14.36 14.54
CA SER A 57 2.08 14.23 13.36
C SER A 57 3.39 13.50 13.65
N ALA A 58 3.96 12.88 12.61
CA ALA A 58 5.35 12.42 12.59
C ALA A 58 6.17 13.21 11.58
N SER A 59 7.40 13.55 11.94
CA SER A 59 8.38 14.16 11.05
C SER A 59 9.36 13.10 10.52
N PHE A 60 9.64 13.16 9.22
CA PHE A 60 10.67 12.41 8.53
C PHE A 60 11.77 13.38 8.09
N PRO A 61 13.00 13.26 8.62
CA PRO A 61 14.09 14.14 8.25
C PRO A 61 14.53 13.85 6.80
N LEU A 62 14.74 14.92 6.03
CA LEU A 62 15.32 14.91 4.69
C LEU A 62 16.71 15.56 4.77
N ILE A 63 17.73 14.85 4.29
CA ILE A 63 19.12 15.31 4.31
C ILE A 63 19.62 15.39 2.88
N GLY A 64 20.26 16.51 2.53
CA GLY A 64 20.83 16.76 1.21
C GLY A 64 22.03 15.87 0.89
N LYS A 65 22.39 15.81 -0.40
CA LYS A 65 23.56 15.06 -0.87
C LYS A 65 24.83 15.88 -0.59
N ASN A 66 25.92 15.20 -0.24
CA ASN A 66 27.24 15.83 -0.12
C ASN A 66 27.98 15.75 -1.47
N THR A 67 28.84 16.73 -1.76
CA THR A 67 29.69 16.75 -2.94
C THR A 67 31.11 16.31 -2.61
N ALA A 68 31.75 15.55 -3.51
CA ALA A 68 33.16 15.20 -3.37
C ALA A 68 34.01 16.21 -4.17
N LYS A 69 35.17 16.61 -3.64
CA LYS A 69 36.13 17.48 -4.32
C LYS A 69 37.55 16.95 -4.16
N TYR A 70 38.37 17.12 -5.20
CA TYR A 70 39.80 16.82 -5.11
C TYR A 70 40.51 17.88 -4.28
N HIS A 71 41.42 17.43 -3.41
CA HIS A 71 42.19 18.32 -2.56
C HIS A 71 43.44 18.81 -3.28
N THR A 72 43.68 20.12 -3.24
CA THR A 72 44.96 20.71 -3.68
C THR A 72 45.88 20.87 -2.46
N PRO A 73 47.08 20.26 -2.46
CA PRO A 73 48.05 20.42 -1.38
C PRO A 73 48.33 21.90 -1.10
N GLY A 74 48.36 22.27 0.18
CA GLY A 74 48.59 23.66 0.62
C GLY A 74 47.33 24.53 0.76
N LYS A 75 46.14 24.06 0.36
CA LYS A 75 44.86 24.70 0.72
C LYS A 75 44.20 23.98 1.89
N LEU A 76 43.39 24.68 2.69
CA LEU A 76 42.63 24.06 3.77
C LEU A 76 41.48 23.21 3.20
N ILE A 77 41.15 22.10 3.87
CA ILE A 77 39.98 21.28 3.54
C ILE A 77 38.74 21.97 4.12
N GLU A 78 38.05 22.74 3.29
CA GLU A 78 36.76 23.34 3.67
C GLU A 78 35.66 22.29 3.73
N THR A 79 34.82 22.35 4.77
CA THR A 79 33.65 21.47 4.92
C THR A 79 32.50 21.93 4.03
N ASN A 80 31.77 20.98 3.46
CA ASN A 80 30.58 21.27 2.67
C ASN A 80 29.36 21.49 3.58
N LYS A 81 28.51 22.45 3.23
CA LYS A 81 27.23 22.67 3.93
C LYS A 81 26.20 21.68 3.38
N ILE A 82 25.67 20.82 4.25
CA ILE A 82 24.60 19.89 3.89
C ILE A 82 23.26 20.52 4.28
N GLY A 83 22.35 20.63 3.33
CA GLY A 83 20.99 21.10 3.60
C GLY A 83 20.18 20.07 4.39
N HIS A 84 19.39 20.55 5.34
CA HIS A 84 18.47 19.72 6.12
C HIS A 84 17.04 20.27 5.99
N SER A 85 16.07 19.39 5.80
CA SER A 85 14.64 19.70 5.79
C SER A 85 13.88 18.55 6.45
N GLU A 86 12.55 18.66 6.52
CA GLU A 86 11.67 17.61 7.03
C GLU A 86 10.39 17.49 6.21
N ARG A 87 9.87 16.26 6.13
CA ARG A 87 8.52 15.97 5.65
C ARG A 87 7.65 15.59 6.84
N ILE A 88 6.60 16.39 7.08
CA ILE A 88 5.67 16.16 8.18
C ILE A 88 4.46 15.40 7.63
N VAL A 89 4.13 14.27 8.25
CA VAL A 89 2.92 13.50 7.99
C VAL A 89 2.00 13.65 9.20
N THR A 90 0.83 14.23 8.99
CA THR A 90 -0.20 14.37 10.03
C THR A 90 -1.08 13.12 10.08
N ILE A 91 -1.59 12.80 11.28
CA ILE A 91 -2.67 11.84 11.46
C ILE A 91 -3.95 12.49 10.92
N ASP A 92 -4.70 11.73 10.13
CA ASP A 92 -6.01 12.13 9.63
C ASP A 92 -7.08 11.66 10.64
N ASP A 93 -8.03 10.84 10.21
CA ASP A 93 -9.13 10.35 11.06
C ASP A 93 -9.04 8.84 11.33
N ILE A 94 -9.81 8.36 12.30
CA ILE A 94 -9.85 6.94 12.65
C ILE A 94 -10.73 6.20 11.62
N ALA A 95 -10.15 5.23 10.92
CA ALA A 95 -10.90 4.30 10.08
C ALA A 95 -11.49 3.17 10.93
N ILE A 96 -12.80 2.96 10.83
CA ILE A 96 -13.54 1.96 11.61
C ILE A 96 -14.55 1.25 10.68
N SER A 97 -14.69 -0.07 10.84
CA SER A 97 -15.77 -0.88 10.24
C SER A 97 -16.64 -1.48 11.34
N PRO A 98 -17.67 -0.76 11.84
CA PRO A 98 -18.52 -1.24 12.92
C PRO A 98 -19.58 -2.23 12.42
N VAL A 99 -19.81 -3.31 13.16
CA VAL A 99 -20.93 -4.23 12.96
C VAL A 99 -21.67 -4.37 14.28
N PHE A 100 -22.99 -4.23 14.24
CA PHE A 100 -23.86 -4.39 15.40
C PHE A 100 -24.69 -5.66 15.25
N ILE A 101 -24.71 -6.50 16.28
CA ILE A 101 -25.47 -7.75 16.32
C ILE A 101 -26.30 -7.76 17.59
N PRO A 102 -27.63 -7.81 17.49
CA PRO A 102 -28.48 -7.91 18.67
C PRO A 102 -28.55 -9.36 19.16
N ASP A 103 -28.53 -9.55 20.48
CA ASP A 103 -28.51 -10.86 21.16
C ASP A 103 -29.66 -11.80 20.73
N ILE A 104 -30.82 -11.24 20.34
CA ILE A 104 -31.97 -12.03 19.88
C ILE A 104 -31.66 -12.69 18.53
N GLN A 105 -30.94 -12.01 17.65
CA GLN A 105 -30.56 -12.56 16.34
C GLN A 105 -29.41 -13.56 16.48
N GLU A 106 -28.53 -13.39 17.49
CA GLU A 106 -27.53 -14.40 17.89
C GLU A 106 -28.20 -15.73 18.23
N ALA A 107 -29.21 -15.68 19.09
CA ALA A 107 -29.85 -16.87 19.65
C ALA A 107 -30.70 -17.65 18.64
N ILE A 108 -31.17 -17.01 17.57
CA ILE A 108 -32.02 -17.64 16.54
C ILE A 108 -31.18 -18.16 15.36
N ALA A 109 -29.96 -17.66 15.17
CA ALA A 109 -29.11 -18.05 14.05
C ALA A 109 -28.65 -19.51 14.13
N HIS A 110 -28.68 -20.21 12.99
CA HIS A 110 -28.24 -21.61 12.87
C HIS A 110 -26.77 -21.76 12.47
N TYR A 111 -26.06 -20.67 12.20
CA TYR A 111 -24.65 -20.67 11.81
C TYR A 111 -23.89 -19.57 12.57
N ASP A 112 -22.60 -19.81 12.80
CA ASP A 112 -21.72 -18.82 13.42
C ASP A 112 -21.39 -17.72 12.42
N TYR A 113 -21.81 -16.50 12.73
CA TYR A 113 -21.55 -15.32 11.93
C TYR A 113 -20.26 -14.59 12.32
N ARG A 114 -19.65 -14.91 13.47
CA ARG A 114 -18.46 -14.22 13.99
C ARG A 114 -17.31 -14.27 13.00
N GLY A 115 -17.03 -15.45 12.46
CA GLY A 115 -15.93 -15.67 11.51
C GLY A 115 -16.13 -14.94 10.18
N GLN A 116 -17.36 -14.91 9.66
CA GLN A 116 -17.63 -14.19 8.42
C GLN A 116 -17.54 -12.67 8.66
N TYR A 117 -18.14 -12.15 9.74
CA TYR A 117 -18.07 -10.72 10.02
C TYR A 117 -16.65 -10.24 10.33
N SER A 118 -15.82 -11.02 11.04
CA SER A 118 -14.43 -10.64 11.27
C SER A 118 -13.64 -10.55 9.95
N THR A 119 -13.95 -11.44 9.01
CA THR A 119 -13.36 -11.46 7.66
C THR A 119 -13.80 -10.24 6.84
N GLU A 120 -15.10 -9.96 6.76
CA GLU A 120 -15.64 -8.80 6.01
C GLU A 120 -15.20 -7.45 6.58
N CYS A 121 -15.20 -7.32 7.91
CA CYS A 121 -14.70 -6.11 8.59
C CYS A 121 -13.20 -5.89 8.32
N ALA A 122 -12.42 -6.97 8.28
CA ALA A 122 -11.01 -6.87 7.94
C ALA A 122 -10.79 -6.52 6.46
N GLU A 123 -11.61 -7.04 5.54
CA GLU A 123 -11.52 -6.74 4.11
C GLU A 123 -11.79 -5.28 3.80
N SER A 124 -12.91 -4.78 4.32
CA SER A 124 -13.35 -3.41 4.10
C SER A 124 -12.32 -2.42 4.66
N LEU A 125 -11.77 -2.69 5.84
CA LEU A 125 -10.73 -1.87 6.45
C LEU A 125 -9.41 -1.93 5.67
N ALA A 126 -8.98 -3.12 5.24
CA ALA A 126 -7.77 -3.28 4.43
C ALA A 126 -7.89 -2.56 3.08
N GLY A 127 -9.03 -2.71 2.41
CA GLY A 127 -9.32 -2.05 1.14
C GLY A 127 -9.30 -0.53 1.24
N LEU A 128 -9.93 0.04 2.28
CA LEU A 128 -9.91 1.48 2.52
C LEU A 128 -8.47 2.01 2.73
N VAL A 129 -7.69 1.31 3.57
CA VAL A 129 -6.30 1.70 3.86
C VAL A 129 -5.43 1.63 2.62
N ASP A 130 -5.53 0.54 1.85
CA ASP A 130 -4.75 0.37 0.62
C ASP A 130 -5.12 1.42 -0.43
N ARG A 131 -6.42 1.66 -0.69
CA ARG A 131 -6.87 2.70 -1.63
C ARG A 131 -6.33 4.08 -1.25
N ASN A 132 -6.39 4.45 0.03
CA ASN A 132 -5.87 5.74 0.50
C ASN A 132 -4.35 5.86 0.35
N ILE A 133 -3.59 4.78 0.58
CA ILE A 133 -2.15 4.78 0.36
C ILE A 133 -1.84 4.91 -1.14
N PHE A 134 -2.51 4.15 -2.01
CA PHE A 134 -2.29 4.20 -3.46
C PHE A 134 -2.66 5.56 -4.06
N ARG A 135 -3.74 6.20 -3.61
CA ARG A 135 -4.08 7.59 -3.98
C ARG A 135 -2.98 8.57 -3.62
N MET A 136 -2.42 8.46 -2.41
CA MET A 136 -1.31 9.32 -1.98
C MET A 136 -0.04 9.08 -2.80
N ILE A 137 0.23 7.83 -3.16
CA ILE A 137 1.36 7.48 -4.04
C ILE A 137 1.16 8.07 -5.43
N ALA A 138 -0.04 7.93 -6.02
CA ALA A 138 -0.35 8.49 -7.33
C ALA A 138 -0.20 10.02 -7.33
N LYS A 139 -0.75 10.72 -6.33
CA LYS A 139 -0.55 12.16 -6.14
C LYS A 139 0.91 12.57 -6.02
N ALA A 140 1.69 11.82 -5.23
CA ALA A 140 3.11 12.08 -5.09
C ALA A 140 3.87 11.85 -6.42
N GLY A 141 3.43 10.89 -7.23
CA GLY A 141 3.96 10.63 -8.57
C GLY A 141 3.72 11.76 -9.57
N TYR A 142 2.67 12.57 -9.40
CA TYR A 142 2.45 13.74 -10.25
C TYR A 142 3.32 14.96 -9.91
N ILE A 143 4.08 14.92 -8.80
CA ILE A 143 5.01 15.99 -8.42
C ILE A 143 6.36 15.73 -9.10
N THR A 144 6.57 16.38 -10.24
CA THR A 144 7.75 16.22 -11.11
C THR A 144 8.72 17.39 -11.01
N SER A 145 8.35 18.48 -10.34
CA SER A 145 9.19 19.67 -10.19
C SER A 145 9.17 20.27 -8.79
N GLN A 146 10.22 21.06 -8.50
CA GLN A 146 10.32 21.84 -7.26
C GLN A 146 9.13 22.81 -7.09
N ALA A 147 8.66 23.41 -8.18
CA ALA A 147 7.54 24.35 -8.17
C ALA A 147 6.23 23.67 -7.75
N GLU A 148 5.97 22.46 -8.27
CA GLU A 148 4.81 21.64 -7.90
C GLU A 148 4.87 21.20 -6.44
N ALA A 149 6.07 20.85 -5.93
CA ALA A 149 6.26 20.49 -4.53
C ALA A 149 6.00 21.67 -3.58
N ILE A 150 6.38 22.89 -3.98
CA ILE A 150 6.06 24.12 -3.24
C ILE A 150 4.56 24.40 -3.29
N ALA A 151 3.93 24.26 -4.46
CA ALA A 151 2.48 24.44 -4.63
C ALA A 151 1.67 23.44 -3.78
N ALA A 152 2.19 22.23 -3.58
CA ALA A 152 1.63 21.22 -2.69
C ALA A 152 1.87 21.50 -1.19
N GLY A 153 2.53 22.61 -0.83
CA GLY A 153 2.77 23.02 0.56
C GLY A 153 3.89 22.24 1.27
N LEU A 154 4.76 21.55 0.53
CA LEU A 154 5.84 20.74 1.10
C LEU A 154 7.10 21.59 1.40
N LYS A 155 7.83 21.24 2.47
CA LYS A 155 9.11 21.89 2.82
C LYS A 155 10.27 21.42 1.92
N VAL A 156 10.42 22.03 0.75
CA VAL A 156 11.34 21.57 -0.31
C VAL A 156 12.81 21.86 0.01
N LEU A 157 13.69 20.92 -0.34
CA LEU A 157 15.14 21.12 -0.32
C LEU A 157 15.62 21.45 -1.75
N PRO A 158 16.54 22.42 -1.95
CA PRO A 158 17.04 22.77 -3.28
C PRO A 158 17.75 21.61 -4.02
N ASP A 159 18.34 20.66 -3.28
CA ASP A 159 19.06 19.51 -3.86
C ASP A 159 18.17 18.26 -4.08
N GLU A 160 16.85 18.41 -4.00
CA GLU A 160 15.90 17.30 -4.18
C GLU A 160 15.86 16.84 -5.65
N THR A 161 15.80 15.52 -5.86
CA THR A 161 15.77 14.92 -7.20
C THR A 161 14.35 14.48 -7.53
N TYR A 162 13.75 15.03 -8.60
CA TYR A 162 12.40 14.69 -9.05
C TYR A 162 12.44 13.79 -10.29
N SER A 163 11.63 12.74 -10.30
CA SER A 163 11.50 11.81 -11.43
C SER A 163 10.47 12.31 -12.44
N PRO A 164 10.78 12.31 -13.76
CA PRO A 164 9.76 12.58 -14.76
C PRO A 164 8.82 11.38 -14.88
N ASN A 165 7.55 11.64 -15.13
CA ASN A 165 6.59 10.59 -15.47
C ASN A 165 6.84 10.09 -16.90
N ILE A 166 6.71 8.78 -17.07
CA ILE A 166 6.84 8.13 -18.37
C ILE A 166 5.45 7.83 -18.86
N MET A 167 5.08 8.50 -19.94
CA MET A 167 3.79 8.31 -20.59
C MET A 167 3.86 7.10 -21.52
N LEU A 168 2.74 6.40 -21.64
CA LEU A 168 2.50 5.46 -22.72
C LEU A 168 2.45 6.20 -24.07
N ALA A 169 2.64 5.48 -25.18
CA ALA A 169 2.74 6.12 -26.50
C ALA A 169 1.36 6.51 -27.05
N ALA A 170 0.32 5.74 -26.75
CA ALA A 170 -1.06 6.00 -27.10
C ALA A 170 -2.05 5.53 -26.00
N ALA A 171 -3.24 6.12 -25.99
CA ALA A 171 -4.35 5.63 -25.17
C ALA A 171 -4.77 4.22 -25.63
N GLY A 172 -4.93 3.29 -24.70
CA GLY A 172 -5.18 1.87 -24.99
C GLY A 172 -3.95 0.96 -24.97
N ASP A 173 -2.72 1.53 -24.98
CA ASP A 173 -1.48 0.77 -24.79
C ASP A 173 -1.37 0.14 -23.39
N GLU A 174 -2.22 0.59 -22.45
CA GLU A 174 -2.35 0.02 -21.11
C GLU A 174 -2.90 -1.42 -21.10
N PHE A 175 -3.54 -1.85 -22.19
CA PHE A 175 -4.01 -3.23 -22.37
C PHE A 175 -3.05 -4.06 -23.24
N GLU A 176 -1.91 -3.51 -23.64
CA GLU A 176 -0.91 -4.17 -24.49
C GLU A 176 0.34 -4.51 -23.67
N GLY A 177 0.58 -5.81 -23.45
CA GLY A 177 1.67 -6.27 -22.60
C GLY A 177 3.06 -5.82 -23.07
N ALA A 178 3.28 -5.70 -24.38
CA ALA A 178 4.57 -5.25 -24.93
C ALA A 178 4.87 -3.77 -24.60
N ALA A 179 3.85 -2.90 -24.71
CA ALA A 179 3.99 -1.48 -24.41
C ALA A 179 4.25 -1.24 -22.92
N LEU A 180 3.58 -2.00 -22.04
CA LEU A 180 3.82 -1.98 -20.59
C LEU A 180 5.25 -2.38 -20.22
N VAL A 181 5.79 -3.43 -20.85
CA VAL A 181 7.17 -3.88 -20.61
C VAL A 181 8.19 -2.82 -21.07
N ASP A 182 7.99 -2.22 -22.25
CA ASP A 182 8.85 -1.14 -22.74
C ASP A 182 8.82 0.10 -21.84
N ALA A 183 7.63 0.49 -21.37
CA ALA A 183 7.46 1.57 -20.40
C ALA A 183 8.24 1.28 -19.11
N LEU A 184 8.22 0.03 -18.64
CA LEU A 184 8.95 -0.38 -17.43
C LEU A 184 10.48 -0.33 -17.60
N PHE A 185 11.00 -0.68 -18.78
CA PHE A 185 12.44 -0.53 -19.07
C PHE A 185 12.86 0.95 -19.16
N ARG A 186 12.00 1.82 -19.71
CA ARG A 186 12.21 3.27 -19.70
C ARG A 186 12.19 3.80 -18.26
N ALA A 187 11.28 3.32 -17.41
CA ALA A 187 11.18 3.69 -15.99
C ALA A 187 12.43 3.31 -15.22
N ARG A 188 12.92 2.09 -15.42
CA ARG A 188 14.19 1.67 -14.83
C ARG A 188 15.34 2.60 -15.23
N THR A 189 15.39 3.00 -16.49
CA THR A 189 16.45 3.87 -17.01
C THR A 189 16.36 5.27 -16.40
N ALA A 190 15.14 5.82 -16.27
CA ALA A 190 14.92 7.12 -15.63
C ALA A 190 15.34 7.12 -14.15
N LEU A 191 14.94 6.10 -13.38
CA LEU A 191 15.33 5.97 -11.96
C LEU A 191 16.86 5.83 -11.79
N ARG A 192 17.51 5.09 -12.70
CA ARG A 192 18.98 4.94 -12.69
C ARG A 192 19.70 6.24 -13.00
N LYS A 193 19.23 7.02 -13.97
CA LYS A 193 19.78 8.37 -14.26
C LYS A 193 19.72 9.28 -13.04
N GLN A 194 18.80 9.05 -12.12
CA GLN A 194 18.60 9.82 -10.90
C GLN A 194 19.32 9.25 -9.67
N ASN A 195 20.12 8.20 -9.86
CA ASN A 195 20.88 7.52 -8.80
C ASN A 195 19.98 6.87 -7.74
N ILE A 196 18.82 6.35 -8.14
CA ILE A 196 17.99 5.49 -7.29
C ILE A 196 18.39 4.05 -7.56
N TYR A 197 19.10 3.43 -6.61
CA TYR A 197 19.71 2.11 -6.80
C TYR A 197 18.86 0.93 -6.32
N LYS A 198 17.84 1.17 -5.49
CA LYS A 198 16.97 0.09 -4.99
C LYS A 198 15.92 -0.26 -6.06
N PRO A 199 15.78 -1.54 -6.46
CA PRO A 199 14.67 -1.94 -7.32
C PRO A 199 13.36 -1.71 -6.56
N GLY A 200 12.42 -1.03 -7.20
CA GLY A 200 11.10 -0.76 -6.66
C GLY A 200 10.14 -1.93 -6.83
N SER A 201 8.91 -1.73 -6.36
CA SER A 201 7.77 -2.60 -6.63
C SER A 201 6.80 -1.83 -7.53
N VAL A 202 6.18 -2.52 -8.47
CA VAL A 202 5.13 -1.96 -9.35
C VAL A 202 3.84 -2.66 -9.01
N VAL A 203 2.75 -1.90 -8.97
CA VAL A 203 1.39 -2.40 -8.73
C VAL A 203 0.59 -2.11 -9.99
N PHE A 204 -0.09 -3.14 -10.49
CA PHE A 204 -0.96 -3.05 -11.67
C PHE A 204 -2.38 -3.49 -11.30
N GLY A 205 -3.35 -3.02 -12.09
CA GLY A 205 -4.72 -3.54 -12.04
C GLY A 205 -4.80 -4.95 -12.65
N PRO A 206 -5.89 -5.69 -12.38
CA PRO A 206 -6.06 -7.05 -12.89
C PRO A 206 -6.01 -7.12 -14.42
N ASP A 207 -6.66 -6.20 -15.13
CA ASP A 207 -6.69 -6.17 -16.60
C ASP A 207 -5.29 -6.01 -17.22
N GLN A 208 -4.42 -5.21 -16.59
CA GLN A 208 -3.05 -4.97 -17.05
C GLN A 208 -2.15 -6.19 -16.81
N ILE A 209 -2.39 -6.93 -15.72
CA ILE A 209 -1.65 -8.17 -15.44
C ILE A 209 -2.08 -9.28 -16.40
N GLU A 210 -3.37 -9.41 -16.68
CA GLU A 210 -3.85 -10.34 -17.70
C GLU A 210 -3.31 -10.00 -19.09
N ALA A 211 -3.17 -8.71 -19.45
CA ALA A 211 -2.49 -8.32 -20.68
C ALA A 211 -1.00 -8.70 -20.73
N LEU A 212 -0.33 -8.77 -19.58
CA LEU A 212 1.08 -9.21 -19.47
C LEU A 212 1.23 -10.74 -19.54
N THR A 213 0.24 -11.51 -19.07
CA THR A 213 0.28 -12.98 -19.03
C THR A 213 -0.37 -13.62 -20.24
N ASN A 214 -1.47 -13.05 -20.76
CA ASN A 214 -2.18 -13.48 -21.96
C ASN A 214 -1.45 -13.01 -23.23
N ILE A 215 -0.25 -13.51 -23.42
CA ILE A 215 0.43 -13.43 -24.70
C ILE A 215 -0.31 -14.41 -25.63
N ALA A 216 -1.10 -13.88 -26.56
CA ALA A 216 -1.68 -14.68 -27.63
C ALA A 216 -0.60 -15.59 -28.25
N GLN A 217 -0.93 -16.87 -28.43
CA GLN A 217 -0.06 -18.02 -28.80
C GLN A 217 0.69 -17.91 -30.15
N GLY A 218 1.08 -16.72 -30.61
CA GLY A 218 1.82 -16.47 -31.85
C GLY A 218 3.12 -15.68 -31.68
N GLN A 219 3.41 -15.10 -30.51
CA GLN A 219 4.67 -14.39 -30.27
C GLN A 219 5.59 -15.15 -29.31
N VAL A 220 6.18 -16.23 -29.81
CA VAL A 220 7.16 -17.08 -29.10
C VAL A 220 8.40 -16.28 -28.61
N GLY A 221 8.59 -15.04 -29.08
CA GLY A 221 9.61 -14.09 -28.62
C GLY A 221 9.29 -13.33 -27.33
N SER A 222 8.03 -13.20 -26.89
CA SER A 222 7.66 -12.46 -25.66
C SER A 222 7.57 -13.33 -24.40
N ILE A 223 7.76 -14.65 -24.54
CA ILE A 223 8.02 -15.57 -23.41
C ILE A 223 9.40 -15.28 -22.77
N THR A 224 10.23 -14.43 -23.39
CA THR A 224 11.56 -14.05 -22.88
C THR A 224 11.53 -13.10 -21.67
N TRP A 225 10.39 -12.47 -21.38
CA TRP A 225 10.25 -11.49 -20.29
C TRP A 225 9.82 -12.13 -18.96
N LEU A 226 9.18 -13.30 -19.03
CA LEU A 226 8.86 -14.16 -17.88
C LEU A 226 9.93 -15.25 -17.81
N ASN A 227 10.24 -15.78 -16.61
CA ASN A 227 11.34 -16.73 -16.44
C ASN A 227 11.20 -17.93 -17.40
N LYS A 228 12.17 -18.09 -18.32
CA LYS A 228 12.26 -19.21 -19.27
C LYS A 228 12.33 -20.60 -18.61
N ASP A 229 12.61 -20.65 -17.31
CA ASP A 229 12.70 -21.88 -16.51
C ASP A 229 11.34 -22.35 -15.95
N VAL A 230 10.24 -21.62 -16.20
CA VAL A 230 8.89 -22.10 -15.91
C VAL A 230 8.43 -23.00 -17.05
N ASN A 231 9.05 -24.19 -17.13
CA ASN A 231 8.71 -25.23 -18.09
C ASN A 231 7.39 -25.92 -17.68
N GLY A 232 6.25 -25.29 -17.99
CA GLY A 232 4.94 -25.93 -17.96
C GLY A 232 4.38 -26.31 -16.58
N SER A 233 5.02 -25.93 -15.48
CA SER A 233 4.41 -25.99 -14.15
C SER A 233 3.97 -24.59 -13.77
N VAL A 234 2.69 -24.30 -14.03
CA VAL A 234 1.95 -23.34 -13.22
C VAL A 234 2.15 -23.80 -11.79
N ASN A 235 2.96 -23.09 -11.00
CA ASN A 235 2.98 -23.29 -9.57
C ASN A 235 1.64 -22.71 -9.07
N PRO A 236 0.65 -23.53 -8.67
CA PRO A 236 -0.69 -23.05 -8.32
C PRO A 236 -0.70 -22.25 -7.01
N ASN A 237 0.45 -22.13 -6.34
CA ASN A 237 0.58 -21.45 -5.04
C ASN A 237 0.74 -19.93 -5.17
N MET A 238 0.24 -19.32 -6.25
CA MET A 238 0.05 -17.87 -6.35
C MET A 238 -1.42 -17.46 -6.17
N GLU A 239 -2.30 -18.32 -5.65
CA GLU A 239 -3.63 -17.95 -5.12
C GLU A 239 -3.57 -17.20 -3.77
N GLY A 240 -2.48 -16.48 -3.51
CA GLY A 240 -2.26 -15.82 -2.23
C GLY A 240 -1.19 -14.75 -2.32
N SER A 241 -1.57 -13.57 -2.82
CA SER A 241 -0.86 -12.31 -2.59
C SER A 241 0.67 -12.40 -2.69
N GLY A 242 1.17 -13.08 -3.72
CA GLY A 242 2.59 -13.22 -4.01
C GLY A 242 2.94 -12.45 -5.30
N PRO A 243 4.18 -11.98 -5.46
CA PRO A 243 4.54 -11.20 -6.64
C PRO A 243 4.45 -12.07 -7.91
N VAL A 244 3.52 -11.74 -8.81
CA VAL A 244 3.14 -12.53 -10.00
C VAL A 244 4.34 -12.79 -10.93
N ALA A 245 5.24 -11.81 -11.05
CA ALA A 245 6.49 -11.95 -11.80
C ALA A 245 7.47 -10.84 -11.44
N ARG A 246 8.72 -10.97 -11.93
CA ARG A 246 9.69 -9.87 -11.94
C ARG A 246 9.99 -9.47 -13.38
N ILE A 247 9.75 -8.21 -13.72
CA ILE A 247 10.10 -7.64 -15.03
C ILE A 247 11.04 -6.47 -14.80
N ALA A 248 12.12 -6.40 -15.59
CA ALA A 248 13.15 -5.36 -15.50
C ALA A 248 13.78 -5.17 -14.09
N GLY A 249 13.67 -6.16 -13.21
CA GLY A 249 14.15 -6.12 -11.82
C GLY A 249 13.16 -5.55 -10.80
N PHE A 250 11.95 -5.14 -11.21
CA PHE A 250 10.86 -4.76 -10.32
C PHE A 250 10.03 -5.98 -9.93
N THR A 251 9.49 -6.00 -8.70
CA THR A 251 8.48 -7.00 -8.30
C THR A 251 7.09 -6.50 -8.68
N ILE A 252 6.31 -7.31 -9.39
CA ILE A 252 4.95 -6.95 -9.80
C ILE A 252 3.94 -7.47 -8.78
N TRP A 253 3.01 -6.61 -8.39
CA TRP A 253 1.89 -6.90 -7.52
C TRP A 253 0.58 -6.58 -8.23
N GLU A 254 -0.44 -7.37 -7.94
CA GLU A 254 -1.81 -7.14 -8.40
C GLU A 254 -2.61 -6.43 -7.31
N SER A 255 -3.37 -5.40 -7.68
CA SER A 255 -4.34 -4.81 -6.77
C SER A 255 -5.50 -4.15 -7.51
N ASN A 256 -6.73 -4.45 -7.07
CA ASN A 256 -7.94 -3.76 -7.51
C ASN A 256 -8.19 -2.44 -6.74
N ASN A 257 -7.30 -2.07 -5.81
CA ASN A 257 -7.42 -0.87 -4.98
C ASN A 257 -6.69 0.34 -5.58
N LEU A 258 -6.35 0.30 -6.87
CA LEU A 258 -5.74 1.42 -7.56
C LEU A 258 -6.78 2.49 -7.91
N PRO A 259 -6.39 3.78 -7.96
CA PRO A 259 -7.29 4.83 -8.40
C PRO A 259 -7.46 4.77 -9.93
N ASP A 260 -8.66 4.40 -10.38
CA ASP A 260 -8.97 4.24 -11.82
C ASP A 260 -9.82 5.38 -12.40
N GLN A 261 -10.37 6.25 -11.54
CA GLN A 261 -11.24 7.36 -11.93
C GLN A 261 -10.79 8.71 -11.36
N ASN A 262 -11.16 9.79 -12.04
CA ASN A 262 -10.90 11.14 -11.56
C ASN A 262 -11.81 11.44 -10.35
N GLU A 263 -11.21 11.54 -9.16
CA GLU A 263 -11.88 11.77 -7.88
C GLU A 263 -11.84 13.25 -7.45
N ALA A 264 -11.64 14.19 -8.37
CA ALA A 264 -11.61 15.63 -8.08
C ALA A 264 -12.86 16.14 -7.32
N ALA A 265 -14.03 15.57 -7.64
CA ALA A 265 -15.32 15.96 -7.04
C ALA A 265 -15.61 15.26 -5.70
N GLY A 266 -14.89 14.19 -5.37
CA GLY A 266 -15.05 13.39 -4.16
C GLY A 266 -14.48 11.99 -4.31
N LEU A 267 -14.11 11.33 -3.21
CA LEU A 267 -13.68 9.92 -3.25
C LEU A 267 -14.83 9.03 -3.76
N VAL A 268 -14.52 8.13 -4.70
CA VAL A 268 -15.51 7.21 -5.26
C VAL A 268 -15.51 5.93 -4.43
N ASN A 269 -16.68 5.53 -3.95
CA ASN A 269 -16.90 4.32 -3.12
C ASN A 269 -16.17 4.28 -1.76
N ASP A 270 -15.60 5.40 -1.31
CA ASP A 270 -14.90 5.50 -0.02
C ASP A 270 -15.35 6.70 0.80
N PRO A 271 -15.33 6.59 2.15
CA PRO A 271 -15.58 7.72 3.02
C PRO A 271 -14.43 8.73 2.93
N GLU A 272 -14.77 10.01 2.79
CA GLU A 272 -13.80 11.10 2.90
C GLU A 272 -13.41 11.33 4.37
N PRO A 273 -12.19 11.85 4.64
CA PRO A 273 -11.84 12.37 5.95
C PRO A 273 -12.82 13.45 6.38
N LEU A 274 -13.05 13.54 7.69
CA LEU A 274 -13.98 14.53 8.24
C LEU A 274 -13.50 15.95 7.91
N SER A 275 -14.40 16.74 7.34
CA SER A 275 -14.16 18.17 7.02
C SER A 275 -14.10 19.06 8.25
N ASP A 276 -14.62 18.58 9.38
CA ASP A 276 -14.70 19.33 10.63
C ASP A 276 -13.35 19.37 11.34
N VAL A 277 -12.92 20.57 11.74
CA VAL A 277 -11.63 20.83 12.39
C VAL A 277 -11.73 20.65 13.91
N GLU A 278 -12.94 20.67 14.48
CA GLU A 278 -13.16 20.51 15.93
C GLU A 278 -13.21 19.04 16.36
N PHE A 279 -13.82 18.18 15.53
CA PHE A 279 -14.00 16.75 15.83
C PHE A 279 -13.25 15.80 14.87
N GLY A 280 -12.64 16.33 13.80
CA GLY A 280 -11.94 15.56 12.77
C GLY A 280 -10.64 16.19 12.28
N SER A 281 -10.09 15.63 11.21
CA SER A 281 -8.79 16.03 10.66
C SER A 281 -8.83 17.35 9.87
N GLY A 282 -10.01 17.77 9.40
CA GLY A 282 -10.18 18.93 8.51
C GLY A 282 -9.64 18.70 7.09
N ASN A 283 -9.26 17.47 6.74
CA ASN A 283 -8.49 17.12 5.54
C ASN A 283 -9.35 16.48 4.42
N ALA A 284 -10.58 16.97 4.21
CA ALA A 284 -11.58 16.34 3.34
C ALA A 284 -11.10 16.08 1.89
N ALA A 285 -10.23 16.93 1.32
CA ALA A 285 -9.75 16.78 -0.05
C ALA A 285 -8.38 16.07 -0.19
N LYS A 286 -7.78 15.62 0.92
CA LYS A 286 -6.38 15.15 0.93
C LYS A 286 -6.15 13.94 0.02
N TYR A 287 -7.14 13.07 -0.16
CA TYR A 287 -7.02 11.87 -0.98
C TYR A 287 -7.56 11.99 -2.42
N ARG A 288 -8.29 13.06 -2.77
CA ARG A 288 -8.90 13.26 -4.10
C ARG A 288 -7.90 13.38 -5.25
N VAL A 289 -7.82 12.40 -6.15
CA VAL A 289 -6.92 12.44 -7.33
C VAL A 289 -7.60 13.21 -8.47
N THR A 290 -6.98 14.31 -8.95
CA THR A 290 -7.61 15.24 -9.92
C THR A 290 -7.31 14.97 -11.39
N THR A 291 -6.35 14.08 -11.67
CA THR A 291 -5.90 13.74 -13.02
C THR A 291 -5.31 12.34 -12.99
N LEU A 292 -5.94 11.41 -13.71
CA LEU A 292 -5.38 10.11 -14.06
C LEU A 292 -5.21 10.11 -15.57
N THR A 293 -3.99 10.40 -16.01
CA THR A 293 -3.57 10.16 -17.40
C THR A 293 -2.49 9.10 -17.33
N TRP A 294 -2.79 7.93 -17.89
CA TRP A 294 -1.88 6.80 -18.06
C TRP A 294 -0.99 7.00 -19.30
#